data_AF-S6UKD4-F1
#
_entry.id   AF-S6UKD4-F1
#
_cell.length_a   1.000
_cell.length_b   1.000
_cell.length_c   1.000
_cell.angle_alpha   90.00
_cell.angle_beta   90.00
_cell.angle_gamma   90.00
#
_symmetry.space_group_name_H-M   'P 1'
#
loop_
_entity.id
_entity.type
_entity.pdbx_description
1 polymer ?
#
loop_
_entity_poly.entity_id
_entity_poly.type
_entity_poly.pdbx_seq_one_letter_code
_entity_poly.pdbx_strand_id
1 'polypeptide(L)'
;AGLPVVTTAQGVSGLSVTNGEHYLGSEDASGLATLIVEYADKPARLEQIGEAGRVYVRARHDWSVSAAQLEVIYTRFSQPKQGSRSCV
;
A
#
# COMPACT_ATOMS: atom_id res chain seq x y z
N ALA A 1 7.22 5.26 8.61
CA ALA A 1 6.96 4.80 9.99
C ALA A 1 6.34 3.41 9.95
N GLY A 2 6.50 2.58 10.99
CA GLY A 2 5.83 1.28 11.14
C GLY A 2 4.77 1.34 12.23
N LEU A 3 3.94 2.38 12.19
CA LEU A 3 2.89 2.59 13.19
C LEU A 3 1.65 1.77 12.80
N PRO A 4 0.99 1.12 13.78
CA PRO A 4 -0.27 0.42 13.53
C PRO A 4 -1.36 1.40 13.12
N VAL A 5 -2.23 0.97 12.21
CA VAL A 5 -3.37 1.77 11.70
C VAL A 5 -4.68 1.11 12.11
N VAL A 6 -5.58 1.90 12.67
CA VAL A 6 -6.96 1.52 12.98
C VAL A 6 -7.89 2.26 12.01
N THR A 7 -8.64 1.55 11.17
CA THR A 7 -9.43 2.18 10.09
C THR A 7 -10.54 1.26 9.56
N THR A 8 -11.39 1.76 8.67
CA THR A 8 -12.46 0.99 8.01
C THR A 8 -11.96 0.25 6.77
N ALA A 9 -12.76 -0.68 6.23
CA ALA A 9 -12.47 -1.28 4.92
C ALA A 9 -12.31 -0.23 3.82
N GLN A 10 -13.08 0.86 3.87
CA GLN A 10 -12.95 1.96 2.93
C GLN A 10 -11.58 2.65 3.03
N GLY A 11 -11.04 2.83 4.24
CA GLY A 11 -9.73 3.46 4.47
C GLY A 11 -8.56 2.68 3.88
N VAL A 12 -8.72 1.37 3.66
CA VAL A 12 -7.71 0.49 3.03
C VAL A 12 -8.13 -0.05 1.66
N SER A 13 -9.23 0.45 1.09
CA SER A 13 -9.82 -0.11 -0.15
C SER A 13 -8.87 -0.16 -1.35
N GLY A 14 -7.89 0.74 -1.42
CA GLY A 14 -6.85 0.76 -2.46
C GLY A 14 -5.64 -0.15 -2.19
N LEU A 15 -5.64 -0.90 -1.09
CA LEU A 15 -4.51 -1.70 -0.64
C LEU A 15 -4.92 -3.18 -0.55
N SER A 16 -4.04 -4.07 -1.02
CA SER A 16 -4.20 -5.53 -0.85
C SER A 16 -3.69 -5.97 0.52
N VAL A 17 -4.37 -5.52 1.58
CA VAL A 17 -4.01 -5.75 2.99
C VAL A 17 -5.04 -6.60 3.71
N THR A 18 -4.59 -7.26 4.78
CA THR A 18 -5.41 -8.17 5.60
C THR A 18 -5.68 -7.55 6.98
N ASN A 19 -6.96 -7.51 7.39
CA ASN A 19 -7.36 -7.07 8.74
C ASN A 19 -6.80 -8.03 9.80
N GLY A 20 -6.28 -7.48 10.91
CA GLY A 20 -5.62 -8.20 11.98
C GLY A 20 -4.14 -8.49 11.73
N GLU A 21 -3.65 -8.35 10.50
CA GLU A 21 -2.25 -8.59 10.12
C GLU A 21 -1.53 -7.27 9.78
N HIS A 22 -2.09 -6.50 8.84
CA HIS A 22 -1.48 -5.27 8.33
C HIS A 22 -2.10 -4.00 8.92
N TYR A 23 -3.33 -4.11 9.42
CA TYR A 23 -4.11 -3.05 10.06
C TYR A 23 -5.14 -3.67 11.01
N LEU A 24 -5.79 -2.85 11.83
CA LEU A 24 -6.96 -3.24 12.63
C LEU A 24 -8.19 -2.52 12.08
N GLY A 25 -9.31 -3.22 11.90
CA GLY A 25 -10.48 -2.59 11.28
C GLY A 25 -11.84 -2.99 11.79
N SER A 26 -12.72 -1.99 11.75
CA SER A 26 -14.14 -2.01 12.06
C SER A 26 -14.87 -0.99 11.16
N GLU A 27 -16.16 -1.16 10.90
CA GLU A 27 -16.94 -0.30 10.00
C GLU A 27 -17.64 0.88 10.69
N ASP A 28 -17.72 0.85 12.02
CA ASP A 28 -18.34 1.91 12.82
C ASP A 28 -17.39 2.49 13.87
N ALA A 29 -17.71 3.71 14.31
CA ALA A 29 -16.91 4.47 15.26
C ALA A 29 -16.77 3.76 16.62
N SER A 30 -17.80 3.04 17.08
CA SER A 30 -17.74 2.32 18.35
C SER A 30 -16.74 1.18 18.26
N GLY A 31 -16.76 0.39 17.20
CA GLY A 31 -15.81 -0.70 17.01
C GLY A 31 -14.37 -0.21 16.81
N LEU A 32 -14.17 0.92 16.13
CA LEU A 32 -12.84 1.53 16.04
C LEU A 32 -12.33 1.98 17.42
N ALA A 33 -13.18 2.61 18.24
CA ALA A 33 -12.83 3.01 19.60
C ALA A 33 -12.53 1.78 20.49
N THR A 34 -13.32 0.71 20.37
CA THR A 34 -13.08 -0.55 21.08
C THR A 34 -11.72 -1.14 20.69
N LEU A 35 -11.37 -1.18 19.41
CA LEU A 35 -10.05 -1.66 18.96
C LEU A 35 -8.90 -0.84 19.53
N ILE A 36 -9.04 0.49 19.58
CA ILE A 36 -8.00 1.37 20.16
C ILE A 36 -7.79 1.03 21.64
N VAL A 37 -8.87 0.93 22.41
CA VAL A 37 -8.79 0.61 23.84
C VAL A 37 -8.26 -0.80 24.07
N GLU A 38 -8.75 -1.79 23.33
CA GLU A 38 -8.37 -3.19 23.48
C GLU A 38 -6.88 -3.42 23.23
N TYR A 39 -6.29 -2.70 22.28
CA TYR A 39 -4.89 -2.86 21.91
C TYR A 39 -3.94 -1.88 22.61
N ALA A 40 -4.44 -0.89 23.35
CA ALA A 40 -3.62 0.06 24.10
C ALA A 40 -2.63 -0.64 25.05
N ASP A 41 -3.07 -1.74 25.69
CA ASP A 41 -2.25 -2.54 26.60
C ASP A 41 -1.55 -3.74 25.91
N LYS A 42 -1.53 -3.78 24.57
CA LYS A 42 -0.92 -4.85 23.77
C LYS A 42 0.19 -4.33 22.84
N PRO A 43 1.23 -3.65 23.37
CA PRO A 43 2.24 -2.96 22.55
C PRO A 43 2.98 -3.91 21.60
N ALA A 44 3.35 -5.11 22.06
CA ALA A 44 4.02 -6.10 21.22
C ALA A 44 3.18 -6.52 20.00
N ARG A 45 1.85 -6.60 20.16
CA ARG A 45 0.95 -6.91 19.05
C ARG A 45 0.83 -5.74 18.08
N LEU A 46 0.78 -4.52 18.60
CA LEU A 46 0.75 -3.30 17.80
C LEU A 46 2.04 -3.12 16.99
N GLU A 47 3.20 -3.45 17.55
CA GLU A 47 4.48 -3.46 16.84
C GLU A 47 4.49 -4.47 15.68
N GLN A 48 3.99 -5.69 15.91
CA GLN A 48 3.87 -6.70 14.85
C GLN A 48 3.02 -6.22 13.68
N ILE A 49 1.85 -5.64 13.97
CA ILE A 49 0.93 -5.13 12.94
C ILE A 49 1.58 -3.97 12.18
N GLY A 50 2.17 -3.03 12.90
CA GLY A 50 2.86 -1.89 12.30
C GLY A 50 4.04 -2.30 11.41
N GLU A 51 4.79 -3.32 11.83
CA GLU A 51 5.90 -3.88 11.05
C GLU A 51 5.40 -4.61 9.80
N ALA A 52 4.37 -5.45 9.92
CA ALA A 52 3.77 -6.15 8.79
C ALA A 52 3.24 -5.15 7.75
N GLY A 53 2.53 -4.10 8.20
CA GLY A 53 2.10 -3.00 7.33
C GLY A 53 3.26 -2.30 6.63
N ARG A 54 4.36 -2.03 7.35
CA ARG A 54 5.58 -1.42 6.77
C ARG A 54 6.23 -2.30 5.71
N VAL A 55 6.33 -3.61 5.95
CA VAL A 55 6.88 -4.58 4.98
C VAL A 55 6.03 -4.59 3.71
N TYR A 56 4.70 -4.64 3.85
CA TYR A 56 3.77 -4.59 2.73
C TYR A 56 3.95 -3.32 1.88
N VAL A 57 3.98 -2.14 2.51
CA VAL A 57 4.11 -0.85 1.81
C VAL A 57 5.44 -0.79 1.08
N ARG A 58 6.56 -1.17 1.71
CA ARG A 58 7.88 -1.18 1.04
C ARG A 58 7.92 -2.11 -0.17
N ALA A 59 7.24 -3.25 -0.11
CA ALA A 59 7.25 -4.22 -1.19
C ALA A 59 6.41 -3.81 -2.41
N ARG A 60 5.35 -3.01 -2.21
CA ARG A 60 4.31 -2.79 -3.23
C ARG A 60 4.02 -1.33 -3.57
N HIS A 61 4.38 -0.42 -2.68
CA HIS A 61 4.02 1.01 -2.75
C HIS A 61 5.22 1.93 -2.53
N ASP A 62 6.43 1.39 -2.58
CA ASP A 62 7.65 2.21 -2.61
C ASP A 62 7.72 2.98 -3.93
N TRP A 63 8.09 4.26 -3.86
CA TRP A 63 8.16 5.15 -5.02
C TRP A 63 9.03 4.60 -6.14
N SER A 64 10.13 3.93 -5.82
CA SER A 64 11.03 3.32 -6.81
C SER A 64 10.32 2.25 -7.65
N VAL A 65 9.42 1.48 -7.05
CA VAL A 65 8.63 0.44 -7.72
C VAL A 65 7.63 1.07 -8.68
N SER A 66 6.91 2.11 -8.24
CA SER A 66 5.97 2.84 -9.09
C SER A 66 6.65 3.55 -10.26
N ALA A 67 7.81 4.18 -10.01
CA ALA A 67 8.59 4.85 -11.04
C ALA A 67 9.09 3.87 -12.11
N ALA A 68 9.63 2.70 -11.71
CA ALA A 68 10.07 1.67 -12.65
C ALA A 68 8.93 1.17 -13.56
N GLN A 69 7.71 0.98 -13.01
CA GLN A 69 6.55 0.59 -13.81
C GLN A 69 6.20 1.66 -14.86
N LEU A 70 6.28 2.93 -14.48
CA LEU A 70 6.00 4.05 -15.38
C LEU A 70 7.08 4.19 -16.47
N GLU A 71 8.36 4.00 -16.13
CA GLU A 71 9.47 4.01 -17.10
C GLU A 71 9.31 2.93 -18.17
N VAL A 72 8.83 1.73 -17.81
CA VAL A 72 8.52 0.67 -18.78
C VAL A 72 7.47 1.13 -19.79
N ILE A 73 6.44 1.84 -19.33
CA ILE A 73 5.39 2.38 -20.20
C ILE A 73 5.97 3.46 -21.11
N TYR A 74 6.72 4.43 -20.57
CA TYR A 74 7.34 5.47 -21.38
C TYR A 74 8.30 4.90 -22.43
N THR A 75 9.11 3.90 -22.08
CA THR A 75 10.02 3.25 -23.03
C THR A 75 9.28 2.61 -24.21
N ARG A 76 8.08 2.05 -23.99
CA ARG A 76 7.24 1.49 -25.07
C ARG A 76 6.75 2.56 -26.05
N PHE A 77 6.47 3.77 -25.58
CA PHE A 77 5.94 4.85 -26.41
C PHE A 77 7.01 5.82 -26.94
N SER A 78 8.21 5.82 -26.34
CA SER A 78 9.33 6.66 -26.76
C SER A 78 10.21 6.05 -27.85
N GLN A 79 9.92 4.84 -28.33
CA GLN A 79 10.62 4.32 -29.51
C GLN A 79 10.27 5.17 -30.74
N PRO A 80 11.25 5.84 -31.37
CA PRO A 80 10.99 6.55 -32.61
C PRO A 80 10.52 5.52 -33.64
N LYS A 81 9.42 5.80 -34.34
CA LYS A 81 8.97 5.02 -35.50
C LYS A 81 10.16 4.77 -36.42
N GLN A 82 10.70 3.56 -36.43
CA GLN A 82 11.70 3.17 -37.41
C GLN A 82 11.03 3.13 -38.79
N GLY A 83 11.46 4.06 -39.64
CA GLY A 83 11.48 3.91 -41.08
C GLY A 83 10.14 3.97 -41.80
N SER A 84 9.65 5.18 -42.08
CA SER A 84 9.15 5.44 -43.44
C SER A 84 10.29 6.04 -44.24
N ARG A 85 11.12 5.19 -44.84
CA ARG A 85 11.87 5.61 -46.04
C ARG A 85 10.81 5.76 -47.14
N SER A 86 10.29 6.96 -47.32
CA SER A 86 9.54 7.28 -48.54
C SER A 86 10.56 7.38 -49.67
N CYS A 87 10.67 6.30 -50.44
CA CYS A 87 11.37 6.25 -51.70
C CYS A 87 10.54 7.00 -52.77
N VAL A 88 11.25 7.84 -53.53
CA VAL A 88 10.96 8.38 -54.87
C VAL A 88 9.70 9.23 -55.04
#